data_AF-T0GWF4-F1
#
_entry.id   AF-T0GWF4-F1
#
_cell.length_a   1.000
_cell.length_b   1.000
_cell.length_c   1.000
_cell.angle_alpha   90.00
_cell.angle_beta   90.00
_cell.angle_gamma   90.00
#
_symmetry.space_group_name_H-M   'P 1'
#
loop_
_entity.id
_entity.type
_entity.pdbx_description
1 polymer ?
#
loop_
_entity_poly.entity_id
_entity_poly.type
_entity_poly.pdbx_seq_one_letter_code
_entity_poly.pdbx_strand_id
1 'polypeptide(L)' 'MKANPGHCPAEAEGKRVRVWLAHGREASHDDNPMGPPGWAADGRSGCSWELTGSPFDITFYEVIQ' A
#
# COMPACT_ATOMS: atom_id res chain seq x y z
N MET A 1 -2.16 -10.80 5.08
CA MET A 1 -1.63 -10.25 3.82
C MET A 1 -2.35 -10.84 2.60
N LYS A 2 -2.81 -9.99 1.68
CA LYS A 2 -3.43 -10.35 0.39
C LYS A 2 -2.49 -9.93 -0.75
N ALA A 3 -2.49 -10.65 -1.87
CA ALA A 3 -1.66 -10.29 -3.03
C ALA A 3 -2.25 -9.09 -3.77
N ASN A 4 -1.39 -8.19 -4.26
CA ASN A 4 -1.81 -7.05 -5.07
C ASN A 4 -2.37 -7.54 -6.43
N PRO A 5 -3.63 -7.23 -6.78
CA PRO A 5 -4.23 -7.61 -8.05
C PRO A 5 -3.85 -6.70 -9.24
N GLY A 6 -2.95 -5.73 -9.04
CA GLY A 6 -2.52 -4.77 -10.06
C GLY A 6 -3.40 -3.51 -10.15
N HIS A 7 -4.36 -3.36 -9.24
CA HIS A 7 -5.24 -2.20 -9.11
C HIS A 7 -5.68 -2.05 -7.65
N CYS A 8 -6.19 -0.87 -7.27
CA CYS A 8 -6.71 -0.66 -5.91
C CYS A 8 -7.90 -1.61 -5.67
N PRO A 9 -7.81 -2.54 -4.71
CA PRO A 9 -8.88 -3.48 -4.45
C PRO A 9 -10.01 -2.79 -3.68
N ALA A 10 -11.26 -3.15 -4.00
CA ALA A 10 -12.45 -2.48 -3.45
C ALA A 10 -12.50 -2.47 -1.91
N GLU A 11 -11.96 -3.49 -1.24
CA GLU A 11 -11.92 -3.50 0.22
C GLU A 11 -10.96 -2.49 0.84
N ALA A 12 -10.02 -1.94 0.07
CA ALA A 12 -9.02 -0.97 0.48
C ALA A 12 -9.37 0.47 0.07
N GLU A 13 -10.37 0.68 -0.79
CA GLU A 13 -10.81 2.02 -1.21
C GLU A 13 -11.24 2.87 0.01
N GLY A 14 -10.77 4.11 0.06
CA GLY A 14 -10.98 5.08 1.14
C GLY A 14 -10.27 4.74 2.46
N LYS A 15 -9.39 3.73 2.48
CA LYS A 15 -8.79 3.18 3.70
C LYS A 15 -7.27 3.32 3.72
N ARG A 16 -6.67 2.81 4.80
CA ARG A 16 -5.21 2.72 4.95
C ARG A 16 -4.74 1.28 4.88
N VAL A 17 -3.58 1.09 4.26
CA VAL A 17 -2.97 -0.21 4.04
C VAL A 17 -1.52 -0.24 4.53
N ARG A 18 -1.11 -1.40 5.04
CA ARG A 18 0.28 -1.80 5.17
C ARG A 18 0.66 -2.55 3.90
N VAL A 19 1.81 -2.23 3.31
CA VAL A 19 2.23 -2.85 2.04
C VAL A 19 3.61 -3.48 2.15
N TRP A 20 3.82 -4.54 1.38
CA TRP A 20 5.10 -5.20 1.21
C TRP A 20 5.52 -5.02 -0.24
N LEU A 21 6.73 -4.50 -0.43
CA LEU A 21 7.24 -4.14 -1.75
C LEU A 21 8.03 -5.30 -2.35
N ALA A 22 8.16 -5.33 -3.67
CA ALA A 22 8.85 -6.40 -4.40
C ALA A 22 10.32 -6.57 -3.95
N HIS A 23 10.99 -5.50 -3.53
CA HIS A 23 12.34 -5.57 -2.95
C HIS A 23 12.41 -6.10 -1.50
N GLY A 24 11.28 -6.57 -0.96
CA GLY A 24 11.19 -7.20 0.37
C GLY A 24 11.05 -6.24 1.54
N ARG A 25 11.06 -4.92 1.31
CA ARG A 25 10.81 -3.94 2.38
C ARG A 25 9.32 -3.82 2.65
N GLU A 26 9.00 -3.72 3.92
CA GLU A 26 7.68 -3.34 4.38
C GLU A 26 7.55 -1.80 4.44
N ALA A 27 6.46 -1.27 3.89
CA ALA A 27 6.09 0.13 4.03
C ALA A 27 4.79 0.21 4.85
N SER A 28 4.96 0.50 6.14
CA SER A 28 3.92 0.49 7.17
C SER A 28 3.66 1.85 7.81
N HIS A 29 4.51 2.84 7.55
CA HIS A 29 4.41 4.18 8.15
C HIS A 29 4.98 5.21 7.17
N ASP A 30 4.36 6.39 7.16
CA ASP A 30 4.98 7.60 6.65
C ASP A 30 6.05 8.06 7.68
N ASP A 31 7.06 8.82 7.26
CA ASP A 31 8.12 9.33 8.15
C ASP A 31 7.58 10.37 9.16
N ASN A 32 6.32 10.80 8.99
CA ASN A 32 5.63 11.69 9.91
C ASN A 32 5.04 10.91 11.12
N PRO A 33 5.59 11.07 12.34
CA PRO A 33 5.12 10.37 13.53
C PRO A 33 3.72 10.80 14.01
N MET A 34 3.17 11.90 13.47
CA MET A 34 1.81 12.37 13.75
C MET A 34 0.79 11.87 12.73
N GLY A 35 1.23 11.17 11.67
CA GLY A 35 0.37 10.62 10.64
C GLY A 35 -0.36 9.35 11.12
N PRO A 36 -1.55 9.05 10.57
CA PRO A 36 -2.18 7.76 10.82
C PRO A 36 -1.33 6.61 10.25
N PRO A 37 -1.30 5.44 10.90
CA PRO A 37 -0.47 4.30 10.48
C PRO A 37 -0.84 3.83 9.07
N GLY A 38 0.11 3.21 8.36
CA GLY A 38 -0.03 2.76 6.97
C GLY A 38 -0.02 3.88 5.95
N TRP A 39 -0.30 3.51 4.70
CA TRP A 39 -0.40 4.39 3.54
C TRP A 39 -1.87 4.52 3.14
N ALA A 40 -2.25 5.68 2.60
CA ALA A 40 -3.57 5.78 1.97
C ALA A 40 -3.61 4.79 0.80
N ALA A 41 -4.66 3.97 0.74
CA ALA A 41 -4.80 3.01 -0.34
C ALA A 41 -5.04 3.72 -1.68
N ASP A 42 -5.76 4.84 -1.68
CA ASP A 42 -6.19 5.55 -2.88
C ASP A 42 -6.04 7.07 -2.76
N GLY A 43 -6.52 7.77 -3.78
CA GLY A 43 -6.44 9.22 -3.87
C GLY A 43 -5.09 9.73 -4.36
N ARG A 44 -4.95 11.06 -4.35
CA ARG A 44 -3.81 11.76 -4.95
C ARG A 44 -2.45 11.43 -4.30
N SER A 45 -2.47 11.07 -3.03
CA SER A 45 -1.29 10.67 -2.25
C SER A 45 -1.33 9.19 -1.85
N GLY A 46 -2.14 8.39 -2.55
CA GLY A 46 -2.34 6.98 -2.27
C GLY A 46 -1.25 6.07 -2.84
N CYS A 47 -1.34 4.80 -2.47
CA CYS A 47 -0.51 3.74 -3.01
C CYS A 47 -0.65 3.60 -4.53
N SER A 48 0.48 3.36 -5.21
CA SER A 48 0.49 2.91 -6.60
C SER A 48 0.31 1.39 -6.63
N TRP A 49 -0.83 0.93 -7.13
CA TRP A 49 -1.17 -0.51 -7.20
C TRP A 49 -0.72 -1.20 -8.48
N GLU A 50 -0.36 -0.43 -9.50
CA GLU A 50 0.08 -0.98 -10.79
C GLU A 50 1.35 -1.83 -10.61
N LEU A 51 1.38 -2.99 -11.28
CA LEU A 51 2.53 -3.89 -11.30
C LEU A 51 3.36 -3.58 -12.55
N THR A 52 4.45 -2.85 -12.35
CA THR A 52 5.31 -2.33 -13.43
C THR A 52 6.61 -3.13 -13.63
N GLY A 53 6.88 -4.09 -12.74
CA GLY A 53 8.18 -4.73 -12.59
C GLY A 53 9.17 -3.92 -11.74
N SER A 54 8.72 -2.84 -11.09
CA SER A 54 9.55 -2.00 -10.24
C SER A 54 9.85 -2.70 -8.90
N PRO A 55 11.03 -2.48 -8.30
CA PRO A 55 11.30 -2.92 -6.93
C PRO A 55 10.31 -2.33 -5.91
N PHE A 56 9.65 -1.23 -6.24
CA PHE A 56 8.64 -0.56 -5.39
C PHE A 56 7.21 -1.00 -5.70
N ASP A 57 7.01 -2.00 -6.56
CA ASP A 57 5.69 -2.58 -6.75
C ASP A 57 5.20 -3.21 -5.45
N ILE A 58 3.93 -2.98 -5.11
CA ILE A 58 3.27 -3.63 -3.99
C ILE A 58 3.05 -5.09 -4.37
N THR A 59 3.61 -6.03 -3.61
CA THR A 59 3.39 -7.47 -3.79
C THR A 59 2.26 -7.98 -2.91
N PHE A 60 2.23 -7.50 -1.67
CA PHE A 60 1.16 -7.81 -0.72
C PHE A 60 0.69 -6.56 0.01
N TYR A 61 -0.56 -6.60 0.45
CA TYR A 61 -1.15 -5.55 1.27
C TYR A 61 -1.98 -6.14 2.41
N GLU A 62 -2.25 -5.29 3.38
CA GLU A 62 -3.17 -5.54 4.48
C GLU A 62 -3.89 -4.25 4.82
N VAL A 63 -5.23 -4.30 4.85
CA VAL A 63 -6.08 -3.17 5.25
C VAL A 63 -6.03 -3.06 6.77
N ILE A 64 -5.75 -1.87 7.28
CA ILE A 64 -5.54 -1.63 8.71
C ILE A 64 -6.53 -0.63 9.34
N GLN A 65 -7.28 0.12 8.54
CA GLN A 65 -8.40 0.98 8.96
C GLN A 65 -9.53 0.87 7.95
#